data_AF-A0A7C1VRC6-F1
#
_entry.id   AF-A0A7C1VRC6-F1
#
_cell.length_a   1.000
_cell.length_b   1.000
_cell.length_c   1.000
_cell.angle_alpha   90.00
_cell.angle_beta   90.00
_cell.angle_gamma   90.00
#
_symmetry.space_group_name_H-M   'P 1'
#
loop_
_entity.id
_entity.type
_entity.pdbx_description
1 polymer ?
#
loop_
_entity_poly.entity_id
_entity_poly.type
_entity_poly.pdbx_seq_one_letter_code
_entity_poly.pdbx_strand_id
1 'polypeptide(L)' 'VLISHVLKAIGLTDDQAASSLRISLGRFSDEQQIKQAVASIKLAI' A
#
# COMPACT_ATOMS: atom_id res chain seq x y z
N VAL A 1 9.18 -12.78 -4.71
CA VAL A 1 7.99 -12.38 -3.92
C VAL A 1 6.79 -13.05 -4.57
N LEU A 2 5.94 -13.73 -3.80
CA LEU A 2 4.73 -14.38 -4.34
C LEU A 2 3.63 -13.32 -4.53
N ILE A 3 3.02 -13.26 -5.71
CA ILE A 3 1.97 -12.28 -6.04
C ILE A 3 0.73 -12.54 -5.17
N SER A 4 0.07 -11.48 -4.71
CA SER A 4 -1.11 -11.59 -3.83
C SER A 4 -2.28 -12.30 -4.54
N HIS A 5 -2.63 -13.50 -4.07
CA HIS A 5 -3.77 -14.25 -4.59
C HIS A 5 -5.11 -13.55 -4.33
N VAL A 6 -5.22 -12.76 -3.25
CA VAL A 6 -6.42 -11.96 -2.95
C VAL A 6 -6.58 -10.83 -3.97
N LEU A 7 -5.50 -10.09 -4.27
CA LEU A 7 -5.55 -9.01 -5.26
C LEU A 7 -5.92 -9.55 -6.65
N LYS A 8 -5.38 -10.72 -7.02
CA LYS A 8 -5.79 -11.43 -8.25
C LYS A 8 -7.26 -11.84 -8.21
N ALA A 9 -7.74 -12.38 -7.10
CA ALA A 9 -9.13 -12.82 -6.96
C ALA A 9 -10.16 -11.68 -7.08
N ILE A 10 -9.78 -10.45 -6.70
CA ILE A 10 -10.62 -9.25 -6.88
C ILE A 10 -10.42 -8.56 -8.24
N GLY A 11 -9.64 -9.15 -9.15
CA GLY A 11 -9.54 -8.71 -10.54
C GLY A 11 -8.34 -7.82 -10.89
N LEU A 12 -7.33 -7.69 -10.02
CA LEU A 12 -6.09 -6.99 -10.40
C LEU A 12 -5.24 -7.88 -11.32
N THR A 13 -4.58 -7.24 -12.28
CA THR A 13 -3.53 -7.87 -13.09
C THR A 13 -2.31 -8.22 -12.24
N ASP A 14 -1.44 -9.10 -12.74
CA ASP A 14 -0.21 -9.48 -12.05
C ASP A 14 0.69 -8.27 -11.80
N ASP A 15 0.80 -7.35 -12.77
CA ASP A 15 1.58 -6.12 -12.62
C ASP A 15 1.00 -5.21 -11.53
N GLN A 16 -0.32 -4.98 -11.53
CA GLN A 16 -0.97 -4.18 -10.49
C GLN A 16 -0.82 -4.81 -9.10
N ALA A 17 -0.98 -6.13 -8.99
CA ALA A 17 -0.82 -6.85 -7.73
C ALA A 17 0.64 -6.84 -7.24
N ALA A 18 1.62 -6.87 -8.15
CA ALA A 18 3.04 -6.75 -7.85
C ALA A 18 3.43 -5.32 -7.45
N SER A 19 2.75 -4.30 -7.99
CA SER A 19 2.96 -2.88 -7.69
C SER A 19 2.02 -2.33 -6.61
N SER A 20 1.38 -3.19 -5.81
CA SER A 20 0.47 -2.78 -4.74
C SER A 20 1.15 -2.75 -3.37
N LEU A 21 0.80 -1.75 -2.55
CA LEU A 21 1.23 -1.61 -1.15
C LEU A 21 0.00 -1.49 -0.24
N ARG A 22 -0.01 -2.23 0.89
CA ARG A 22 -1.05 -2.10 1.92
C ARG A 22 -0.56 -1.22 3.06
N ILE A 23 -1.19 -0.05 3.23
CA ILE A 23 -0.99 0.81 4.40
C ILE A 23 -2.15 0.60 5.38
N SER A 24 -1.83 0.24 6.62
CA SER A 24 -2.82 0.05 7.68
C SER A 24 -2.70 1.17 8.71
N LEU A 25 -3.83 1.78 9.07
CA LEU A 25 -3.95 2.78 10.13
C LEU A 25 -4.77 2.19 11.29
N GLY A 26 -4.49 2.61 12.52
CA GLY A 26 -5.14 2.07 13.72
C GLY A 26 -5.54 3.15 14.71
N ARG A 27 -5.96 2.73 15.91
CA ARG A 27 -6.44 3.63 16.98
C ARG A 27 -5.48 4.76 17.36
N PHE A 28 -4.19 4.52 17.21
CA PHE A 28 -3.13 5.46 17.58
C PHE A 28 -2.49 6.16 16.38
N SER A 29 -3.08 6.02 15.20
CA SER A 29 -2.65 6.77 14.01
C SER A 29 -3.22 8.17 14.04
N ASP A 30 -2.39 9.17 13.78
CA ASP A 30 -2.79 10.57 13.67
C ASP A 30 -2.52 11.16 12.26
N GLU A 31 -3.01 12.37 12.04
CA GLU A 31 -2.91 13.06 10.75
C GLU A 31 -1.45 13.38 10.37
N GLN A 32 -0.59 13.68 11.35
CA GLN A 32 0.80 14.02 11.08
C GLN A 32 1.57 12.79 10.60
N GLN A 33 1.32 11.63 11.20
CA GLN A 33 1.88 10.35 10.76
C GLN A 33 1.43 9.99 9.35
N ILE A 34 0.17 10.25 8.99
CA ILE A 34 -0.33 10.02 7.63
C ILE A 34 0.39 10.94 6.63
N LYS A 35 0.52 12.24 6.95
CA LYS A 35 1.26 13.20 6.10
C LYS A 35 2.71 12.77 5.90
N GLN A 36 3.36 12.30 6.96
CA GLN A 36 4.72 11.78 6.89
C GLN A 36 4.81 10.54 6.00
N ALA A 37 3.89 9.58 6.16
CA ALA A 37 3.87 8.38 5.32
C ALA A 37 3.71 8.73 3.83
N VAL A 38 2.81 9.66 3.49
CA VAL A 38 2.64 10.14 2.11
C VAL A 38 3.92 10.79 1.58
N ALA A 39 4.58 11.64 2.36
CA ALA A 39 5.83 12.29 1.97
C ALA A 39 6.95 11.27 1.73
N SER A 40 7.09 10.28 2.62
CA SER A 40 8.08 9.22 2.49
C SER A 40 7.82 8.33 1.27
N ILE A 41 6.56 7.98 0.99
CA ILE A 41 6.21 7.22 -0.22
C ILE A 41 6.58 8.04 -1.45
N LYS A 42 6.15 9.31 -1.54
CA LYS A 42 6.47 10.19 -2.68
C LYS A 42 7.96 10.38 -2.92
N LEU A 43 8.80 10.32 -1.88
CA LEU A 43 10.24 10.41 -2.02
C LEU A 43 10.87 9.13 -2.60
N ALA A 44 10.23 7.98 -2.38
CA ALA A 44 10.76 6.65 -2.71
C ALA A 44 10.37 6.15 -4.12
N ILE A 45 9.46 6.85 -4.80
CA ILE A 45 9.05 6.62 -6.20
C ILE A 45 9.53 7.77 -7.08
#